data_AF-A0A2H0R3R2-F1
#
_entry.id   AF-A0A2H0R3R2-F1
#
_cell.length_a   1.000
_cell.length_b   1.000
_cell.length_c   1.000
_cell.angle_alpha   90.00
_cell.angle_beta   90.00
_cell.angle_gamma   90.00
#
_symmetry.space_group_name_H-M   'P 1'
#
loop_
_entity.id
_entity.type
_entity.pdbx_description
1 polymer ?
#
loop_
_entity_poly.entity_id
_entity_poly.type
_entity_poly.pdbx_seq_one_letter_code
_entity_poly.pdbx_strand_id
1 'polypeptide(L)' 'MSKIHEVLFQSKARVKLIKFLLRSGQEPHSPQTIARRIQELPSTVAKELKNLEKISLVKAVKRK' A
#
# COMPACT_ATOMS: atom_id res chain seq x y z
N MET A 1 1.24 23.77 -3.14
CA MET A 1 2.05 22.55 -2.97
C MET A 1 1.42 21.42 -3.78
N SER A 2 2.22 20.51 -4.34
CA SER A 2 1.76 19.47 -5.27
C SER A 2 0.75 18.50 -4.63
N LYS A 3 -0.44 18.33 -5.25
CA LYS A 3 -1.52 17.42 -4.81
C LYS A 3 -1.05 15.99 -4.53
N ILE A 4 0.05 15.55 -5.15
CA ILE A 4 0.57 14.19 -5.00
C ILE A 4 1.22 13.95 -3.62
N HIS A 5 1.79 14.99 -3.02
CA HIS A 5 2.46 14.88 -1.71
C HIS A 5 1.42 14.69 -0.60
N GLU A 6 0.32 15.44 -0.70
CA GLU A 6 -0.85 15.27 0.15
C GLU A 6 -1.44 13.87 -0.01
N VAL A 7 -1.62 13.39 -1.24
CA VAL A 7 -2.19 12.07 -1.52
C VAL A 7 -1.25 10.92 -1.13
N LEU A 8 0.06 11.09 -1.03
CA LEU A 8 0.98 9.99 -0.68
C LEU A 8 1.38 9.97 0.80
N PHE A 9 1.44 11.13 1.47
CA PHE A 9 2.08 11.25 2.79
C PHE A 9 1.13 11.60 3.95
N GLN A 10 -0.18 11.77 3.71
CA GLN A 10 -1.17 12.03 4.77
C GLN A 10 -1.49 10.82 5.67
N SER A 11 -1.06 9.61 5.31
CA SER A 11 -1.33 8.39 6.08
C SER A 11 -0.03 7.69 6.44
N LYS A 12 0.24 7.53 7.75
CA LYS A 12 1.42 6.82 8.25
C LYS A 12 1.46 5.37 7.74
N ALA A 13 0.29 4.72 7.68
CA ALA A 13 0.14 3.38 7.14
C ALA A 13 0.47 3.32 5.63
N ARG A 14 0.04 4.33 4.85
CA ARG A 14 0.37 4.45 3.41
C ARG A 14 1.87 4.57 3.19
N VAL A 15 2.55 5.41 3.97
CA VAL A 15 4.01 5.57 3.87
C VAL A 15 4.74 4.27 4.20
N LYS A 16 4.32 3.57 5.26
CA LYS A 16 4.88 2.24 5.61
C LYS A 16 4.64 1.22 4.50
N LEU A 17 3.43 1.20 3.93
CA LEU A 17 3.05 0.31 2.83
C LEU A 17 3.91 0.56 1.59
N ILE A 18 4.08 1.81 1.17
CA ILE A 18 4.95 2.17 0.04
C ILE A 18 6.40 1.73 0.31
N LYS A 19 6.95 2.03 1.50
CA LYS A 19 8.30 1.59 1.88
C LYS A 19 8.45 0.08 1.85
N PHE A 20 7.42 -0.65 2.28
CA PHE A 20 7.40 -2.10 2.20
C PHE A 20 7.45 -2.57 0.76
N LEU A 21 6.53 -2.09 -0.10
CA LEU A 21 6.45 -2.47 -1.51
C LEU A 21 7.76 -2.19 -2.27
N LEU A 22 8.41 -1.06 -2.00
CA LEU A 22 9.71 -0.73 -2.60
C LEU A 22 10.84 -1.68 -2.18
N ARG A 23 10.76 -2.25 -0.97
CA ARG A 23 11.77 -3.19 -0.45
C ARG A 23 11.50 -4.64 -0.87
N SER A 24 10.24 -5.04 -0.95
CA SER A 24 9.84 -6.40 -1.31
C SER A 24 9.83 -6.66 -2.81
N GLY A 25 9.95 -5.63 -3.65
CA GLY A 25 9.84 -5.76 -5.09
C GLY A 25 8.43 -6.11 -5.54
N GLN A 26 8.30 -6.82 -6.66
CA GLN A 26 7.00 -7.18 -7.27
C GLN A 26 6.40 -8.48 -6.74
N GLU A 27 6.86 -8.99 -5.60
CA GLU A 27 6.31 -10.22 -5.04
C GLU A 27 4.84 -10.05 -4.63
N PRO A 28 3.96 -11.00 -5.00
CA PRO A 28 2.58 -10.97 -4.56
C PRO A 28 2.54 -11.22 -3.05
N HIS A 29 1.99 -10.27 -2.32
CA HIS A 29 1.78 -10.37 -0.88
C HIS A 29 0.31 -10.20 -0.53
N SER A 30 -0.20 -11.07 0.34
CA SER A 30 -1.54 -10.89 0.90
C SER A 30 -1.58 -9.66 1.82
N PRO A 31 -2.70 -8.92 1.88
CA PRO A 31 -2.84 -7.81 2.82
C PRO A 31 -2.52 -8.19 4.28
N GLN A 32 -2.83 -9.43 4.68
CA GLN A 32 -2.53 -9.97 6.01
C GLN A 32 -1.01 -10.08 6.25
N THR A 33 -0.27 -10.59 5.26
CA THR A 33 1.20 -10.70 5.33
C THR A 33 1.84 -9.32 5.42
N ILE A 34 1.38 -8.37 4.61
CA ILE A 34 1.90 -7.00 4.60
C ILE A 34 1.62 -6.34 5.95
N ALA A 35 0.38 -6.41 6.43
CA ALA A 35 -0.06 -5.85 7.71
C ALA A 35 0.82 -6.32 8.88
N ARG A 36 1.11 -7.63 8.94
CA ARG A 36 2.02 -8.19 9.96
C ARG A 36 3.44 -7.61 9.87
N ARG A 37 3.97 -7.44 8.65
CA ARG A 37 5.33 -6.91 8.44
C ARG A 37 5.45 -5.42 8.73
N ILE A 38 4.42 -4.63 8.43
CA ILE A 38 4.44 -3.16 8.67
C ILE A 38 3.80 -2.75 10.01
N GLN A 39 3.34 -3.72 10.79
CA GLN A 39 2.67 -3.53 12.08
C GLN A 39 1.48 -2.56 11.97
N GLU A 40 0.57 -2.86 11.05
CA GLU A 40 -0.68 -2.13 10.82
C GLU A 40 -1.85 -3.12 10.80
N LEU A 41 -3.08 -2.61 10.89
CA LEU A 41 -4.28 -3.46 10.78
C LEU A 41 -4.49 -3.93 9.33
N PRO A 42 -4.89 -5.20 9.09
CA PRO A 42 -5.18 -5.70 7.75
C PRO A 42 -6.22 -4.88 6.98
N SER A 43 -7.25 -4.37 7.68
CA SER A 43 -8.27 -3.50 7.10
C SER A 43 -7.70 -2.16 6.61
N THR A 44 -6.81 -1.55 7.40
CA THR A 44 -6.09 -0.32 7.02
C THR A 44 -5.20 -0.57 5.80
N VAL A 45 -4.43 -1.67 5.79
CA VAL A 45 -3.59 -2.04 4.64
C VAL A 45 -4.41 -2.29 3.39
N ALA A 46 -5.52 -3.01 3.49
CA ALA A 46 -6.42 -3.25 2.35
C ALA A 46 -7.02 -1.95 1.80
N LYS A 47 -7.42 -1.02 2.68
CA LYS A 47 -7.90 0.32 2.28
C LYS A 47 -6.82 1.10 1.54
N GLU A 48 -5.60 1.12 2.07
CA GLU A 48 -4.50 1.85 1.46
C GLU A 48 -4.03 1.22 0.14
N LEU A 49 -4.00 -0.11 0.03
CA LEU A 49 -3.75 -0.78 -1.25
C LEU A 49 -4.75 -0.34 -2.32
N LYS A 50 -6.06 -0.31 -2.00
CA LYS A 50 -7.08 0.20 -2.93
C LYS A 50 -6.86 1.67 -3.29
N ASN A 51 -6.42 2.50 -2.35
CA ASN A 51 -6.10 3.90 -2.66
C ASN A 51 -4.90 4.01 -3.60
N LEU A 52 -3.86 3.19 -3.40
CA LEU A 52 -2.69 3.15 -4.27
C LEU A 52 -3.01 2.58 -5.66
N GLU A 53 -3.94 1.63 -5.76
CA GLU A 53 -4.48 1.14 -7.04
C GLU A 53 -5.21 2.25 -7.81
N LYS A 54 -6.04 3.06 -7.14
CA LYS A 54 -6.77 4.17 -7.79
C LYS A 54 -5.86 5.21 -8.42
N ILE A 55 -4.68 5.42 -7.86
CA ILE A 55 -3.67 6.33 -8.41
C ILE A 55 -2.64 5.62 -9.31
N SER A 56 -2.92 4.37 -9.70
CA SER A 56 -2.08 3.54 -10.57
C SER A 56 -0.65 3.29 -10.06
N LEU A 57 -0.43 3.41 -8.74
CA LEU A 57 0.88 3.16 -8.13
C LEU A 57 1.11 1.66 -7.84
N VAL A 58 0.03 0.89 -7.75
CA VAL A 58 0.04 -0.58 -7.58
C VAL A 58 -0.94 -1.18 -8.59
N LYS A 59 -0.56 -2.30 -9.22
CA LYS A 59 -1.48 -3.06 -10.07
C LYS A 59 -2.28 -4.04 -9.22
N ALA A 60 -3.60 -4.03 -9.38
CA ALA A 60 -4.45 -5.06 -8.81
C ALA A 60 -4.03 -6.43 -9.35
N VAL A 61 -3.63 -7.34 -8.46
CA VAL A 61 -3.41 -8.74 -8.84
C VAL A 61 -4.78 -9.34 -9.08
N LYS A 62 -5.15 -9.54 -10.36
CA LYS A 62 -6.34 -10.31 -10.72
C LYS A 62 -6.19 -11.71 -10.11
N ARG A 63 -7.00 -12.01 -9.10
CA ARG A 63 -7.19 -13.40 -8.65
C ARG A 63 -7.89 -14.12 -9.81
N LYS A 64 -7.17 -15.04 -10.45
CA LYS A 64 -7.76 -16.03 -11.36
C LYS A 64 -8.61 -17.01 -10.55
#